data_AF-A0A956DXZ9-F1
#
_entry.id   AF-A0A956DXZ9-F1
#
_cell.length_a   1.000
_cell.length_b   1.000
_cell.length_c   1.000
_cell.angle_alpha   90.00
_cell.angle_beta   90.00
_cell.angle_gamma   90.00
#
_symmetry.space_group_name_H-M   'P 1'
#
loop_
_entity.id
_entity.type
_entity.pdbx_description
1 polymer ?
#
loop_
_entity_poly.entity_id
_entity_poly.type
_entity_poly.pdbx_seq_one_letter_code
_entity_poly.pdbx_strand_id
1 'polypeptide(L)'
;TMGIQKRGSVDHTPLFSNMNIDDCYYYGWGIDVRRGVFIEDYVYSVSNGGVVVSNVSDLATVATLPLPASFENDPYGACGYYY
;
A
#
# COMPACT_ATOMS: atom_id res chain seq x y z
N THR A 1 7.16 -32.25 -2.49
CA THR A 1 6.43 -31.55 -1.41
C THR A 1 6.02 -30.20 -1.94
N MET A 2 4.73 -29.93 -2.13
CA MET A 2 4.29 -28.60 -2.56
C MET A 2 4.19 -27.76 -1.29
N GLY A 3 5.19 -26.91 -1.06
CA GLY A 3 5.23 -25.97 0.06
C GLY A 3 4.37 -24.74 -0.18
N ILE A 4 4.71 -23.64 0.48
CA ILE A 4 4.06 -22.34 0.27
C ILE A 4 4.35 -21.86 -1.16
N GLN A 5 3.30 -21.47 -1.89
CA GLN A 5 3.40 -20.89 -3.24
C GLN A 5 2.75 -19.51 -3.27
N LYS A 6 3.39 -18.57 -3.99
CA LYS A 6 2.84 -17.23 -4.21
C LYS A 6 1.59 -17.33 -5.10
N ARG A 7 0.45 -16.85 -4.60
CA ARG A 7 -0.83 -16.80 -5.33
C ARG A 7 -0.99 -15.55 -6.19
N GLY A 8 -0.35 -14.44 -5.81
CA GLY A 8 -0.34 -13.18 -6.56
C GLY A 8 0.15 -12.03 -5.68
N SER A 9 -0.26 -10.81 -6.00
CA SER A 9 0.10 -9.59 -5.27
C SER A 9 -0.99 -8.54 -5.41
N VAL A 10 -1.18 -7.73 -4.38
CA VAL A 10 -2.09 -6.58 -4.40
C VAL A 10 -1.27 -5.31 -4.70
N ASP A 11 -1.69 -4.55 -5.71
CA ASP A 11 -0.99 -3.35 -6.14
C ASP A 11 -1.49 -2.10 -5.40
N HIS A 12 -0.56 -1.39 -4.75
CA HIS A 12 -0.82 -0.12 -4.08
C HIS A 12 -0.24 1.09 -4.84
N THR A 13 0.47 0.87 -5.96
CA THR A 13 1.12 1.93 -6.75
C THR A 13 0.18 3.11 -7.08
N PRO A 14 -1.09 2.89 -7.47
CA PRO A 14 -1.99 4.00 -7.79
C PRO A 14 -2.24 4.97 -6.64
N LEU A 15 -2.14 4.52 -5.38
CA LEU A 15 -2.34 5.32 -4.16
C LEU A 15 -1.19 6.31 -3.90
N PHE A 16 -0.08 6.18 -4.65
CA PHE A 16 1.12 7.00 -4.50
C PHE A 16 1.50 7.70 -5.81
N SER A 17 0.62 7.71 -6.80
CA SER A 17 0.88 8.26 -8.15
C SER A 17 1.16 9.77 -8.18
N ASN A 18 0.76 10.50 -7.14
CA ASN A 18 1.01 11.92 -6.93
C ASN A 18 2.27 12.21 -6.09
N MET A 19 2.97 11.16 -5.62
CA MET A 19 4.20 11.30 -4.85
C MET A 19 5.42 11.17 -5.77
N ASN A 20 6.48 11.92 -5.47
CA ASN A 20 7.78 11.68 -6.10
C ASN A 20 8.37 10.39 -5.52
N ILE A 21 7.98 9.26 -6.10
CA ILE A 21 8.35 7.91 -5.63
C ILE A 21 9.87 7.75 -5.48
N ASP A 22 10.68 8.41 -6.30
CA ASP A 22 12.13 8.30 -6.27
C ASP A 22 12.71 8.86 -4.94
N ASP A 23 12.14 9.97 -4.44
CA ASP A 23 12.53 10.53 -3.15
C ASP A 23 12.07 9.61 -2.00
N CYS A 24 10.85 9.09 -2.08
CA CYS A 24 10.23 8.25 -1.04
C CYS A 24 10.84 6.85 -0.93
N TYR A 25 11.24 6.28 -2.06
CA TYR A 25 11.90 4.98 -2.14
C TYR A 25 13.31 5.05 -1.59
N TYR A 26 14.03 6.15 -1.82
CA TYR A 26 15.39 6.36 -1.29
C TYR A 26 15.40 6.40 0.24
N TYR A 27 14.38 6.99 0.87
CA TYR A 27 14.25 7.05 2.33
C TYR A 27 13.46 5.89 2.93
N GLY A 28 12.84 5.02 2.12
CA GLY A 28 12.10 3.84 2.59
C GLY A 28 10.85 4.18 3.41
N TRP A 29 10.32 5.40 3.30
CA TRP A 29 9.23 5.88 4.16
C TRP A 29 7.86 5.72 3.50
N GLY A 30 6.98 4.94 4.15
CA GLY A 30 5.52 5.09 4.05
C GLY A 30 4.82 4.47 2.84
N ILE A 31 5.56 3.96 1.86
CA ILE A 31 4.99 3.32 0.66
C ILE A 31 4.68 1.83 0.83
N ASP A 32 5.07 1.26 1.97
CA ASP A 32 4.92 -0.16 2.30
C ASP A 32 3.48 -0.52 2.75
N VAL A 33 3.06 -1.75 2.45
CA VAL A 33 1.86 -2.35 3.06
C VAL A 33 2.19 -2.77 4.48
N ARG A 34 1.50 -2.18 5.45
CA ARG A 34 1.82 -2.30 6.89
C ARG A 34 0.92 -3.29 7.61
N ARG A 35 -0.27 -3.54 7.08
CA ARG A 35 -1.26 -4.45 7.67
C ARG A 35 -1.99 -5.21 6.57
N GLY A 36 -2.28 -6.47 6.85
CA GLY A 36 -3.16 -7.32 6.07
C GLY A 36 -4.21 -7.92 6.99
N VAL A 37 -5.47 -7.87 6.60
CA VAL A 37 -6.58 -8.47 7.34
C VAL A 37 -7.39 -9.33 6.38
N PHE A 38 -7.65 -10.58 6.75
CA PHE A 38 -8.53 -11.49 6.00
C PHE A 38 -9.89 -11.52 6.70
N ILE A 39 -10.96 -11.19 5.97
CA ILE A 39 -12.35 -11.25 6.45
C ILE A 39 -13.17 -11.88 5.35
N GLU A 40 -13.78 -13.04 5.65
CA GLU A 40 -14.55 -13.83 4.70
C GLU A 40 -13.75 -14.06 3.39
N ASP A 41 -14.33 -13.68 2.24
CA ASP A 41 -13.75 -13.86 0.91
C ASP A 41 -12.78 -12.73 0.50
N TYR A 42 -12.39 -11.85 1.44
CA TYR A 42 -11.62 -10.65 1.13
C TYR A 42 -10.34 -10.51 1.95
N VAL A 43 -9.31 -9.97 1.29
CA VAL A 43 -8.10 -9.45 1.93
C VAL A 43 -8.10 -7.93 1.85
N TYR A 44 -7.91 -7.29 3.00
CA TYR A 44 -7.76 -5.85 3.16
C TYR A 44 -6.28 -5.58 3.40
N SER A 45 -5.61 -4.97 2.43
CA SER A 45 -4.22 -4.52 2.56
C SER A 45 -4.20 -3.02 2.82
N VAL A 46 -3.43 -2.60 3.82
CA VAL A 46 -3.39 -1.21 4.30
C VAL A 46 -1.98 -0.66 4.20
N SER A 47 -1.82 0.41 3.44
CA SER A 47 -0.61 1.26 3.39
C SER A 47 -0.94 2.66 3.91
N ASN A 48 0.05 3.57 3.99
CA ASN A 48 -0.24 4.96 4.32
C ASN A 48 -1.07 5.67 3.23
N GLY A 49 -1.01 5.21 1.99
CA GLY A 49 -1.79 5.77 0.89
C GLY A 49 -3.26 5.36 0.92
N GLY A 50 -3.59 4.21 1.53
CA GLY A 50 -4.96 3.73 1.54
C GLY A 50 -5.15 2.26 1.88
N VAL A 51 -6.39 1.84 1.74
CA VAL A 51 -6.83 0.44 1.84
C VAL A 51 -7.16 -0.07 0.44
N VAL A 52 -6.61 -1.23 0.07
CA VAL A 52 -7.03 -1.99 -1.11
C VAL A 52 -7.71 -3.25 -0.63
N VAL A 53 -8.89 -3.54 -1.19
CA VAL A 53 -9.67 -4.74 -0.89
C VAL A 53 -9.65 -5.63 -2.12
N SER A 54 -9.26 -6.88 -1.95
CA SER A 54 -9.19 -7.86 -3.03
C SER A 54 -9.90 -9.16 -2.65
N ASN A 55 -10.45 -9.86 -3.63
CA ASN A 55 -10.99 -11.21 -3.42
C ASN A 55 -9.86 -12.21 -3.10
N VAL A 56 -10.05 -13.12 -2.14
CA VAL A 56 -9.01 -14.06 -1.69
C VAL A 56 -8.71 -15.14 -2.74
N SER A 57 -9.65 -15.47 -3.62
CA SER A 57 -9.51 -16.56 -4.59
C SER A 57 -8.59 -16.21 -5.76
N ASP A 58 -8.63 -14.96 -6.23
CA ASP A 58 -7.92 -14.50 -7.43
C ASP A 58 -7.13 -13.18 -7.23
N LEU A 59 -7.26 -12.54 -6.06
CA LEU A 59 -6.70 -11.22 -5.73
C LEU A 59 -7.19 -10.08 -6.62
N ALA A 60 -8.32 -10.25 -7.33
CA ALA A 60 -8.95 -9.17 -8.06
C ALA A 60 -9.36 -8.05 -7.10
N THR A 61 -8.91 -6.81 -7.39
CA THR A 61 -9.30 -5.63 -6.62
C THR A 61 -10.79 -5.37 -6.75
N VAL A 62 -11.48 -5.30 -5.62
CA VAL A 62 -12.93 -5.02 -5.54
C VAL A 62 -13.23 -3.61 -5.05
N ALA A 63 -12.34 -3.03 -4.25
CA ALA A 63 -12.47 -1.66 -3.78
C ALA A 63 -11.11 -1.07 -3.41
N THR A 64 -11.01 0.26 -3.57
CA THR A 64 -9.86 1.04 -3.11
C THR A 64 -10.38 2.24 -2.36
N LEU A 65 -9.88 2.45 -1.14
CA LEU A 65 -10.16 3.61 -0.31
C LEU A 65 -8.86 4.38 -0.07
N PRO A 66 -8.64 5.50 -0.74
CA PRO A 66 -7.56 6.42 -0.39
C PRO A 66 -7.76 6.90 1.05
N LEU A 67 -6.70 6.88 1.84
CA LEU A 67 -6.70 7.56 3.14
C LEU A 67 -6.27 9.02 2.92
N PRO A 68 -6.77 9.97 3.74
CA PRO A 68 -6.23 11.33 3.72
C PRO A 68 -4.72 11.23 3.88
N ALA A 69 -3.97 11.87 2.97
CA ALA A 69 -2.54 11.68 2.90
C ALA A 69 -1.93 11.99 4.27
N SER A 70 -1.26 11.00 4.89
CA SER A 70 -0.45 11.23 6.09
C SER A 70 0.70 12.23 5.84
N PHE A 71 0.90 12.57 4.57
CA PHE A 71 1.93 13.46 4.05
C PHE A 71 1.49 14.91 3.88
N GLU A 72 0.20 15.21 3.96
CA GLU A 72 -0.33 16.57 3.73
C GLU A 72 0.10 17.55 4.84
N ASN A 73 0.51 17.01 6.00
CA ASN A 73 0.99 17.78 7.15
C ASN A 73 2.46 17.50 7.49
N ASP A 74 3.25 16.93 6.58
CA ASP A 74 4.70 16.82 6.80
C ASP A 74 5.40 18.10 6.31
N PRO A 75 5.87 18.99 7.21
CA PRO A 75 6.59 20.20 6.81
C PRO A 75 7.92 19.91 6.09
N TYR A 76 8.40 18.66 6.10
CA TYR A 76 9.61 18.20 5.42
C TYR A 76 9.30 17.42 4.13
N GLY A 77 8.04 17.46 3.67
CA GLY A 77 7.55 16.73 2.52
C GLY A 77 7.23 15.28 2.87
N ALA A 78 6.37 14.65 2.08
CA ALA A 78 5.88 13.27 2.24
C ALA A 78 6.95 12.20 2.52
N CYS A 79 8.20 12.51 2.21
CA CYS A 79 9.29 11.57 2.07
C CYS A 79 10.54 11.98 2.86
N GLY A 80 10.39 12.92 3.80
CA GLY A 80 11.39 13.27 4.82
C GLY A 80 12.73 13.66 4.23
N TYR A 81 12.90 14.92 3.82
CA TYR A 81 14.24 15.47 3.62
C TYR A 81 14.96 15.56 4.98
N TYR A 82 15.82 14.59 5.27
CA TYR A 82 16.83 14.73 6.32
C TYR A 82 18.14 15.19 5.67
N TYR A 83 18.59 16.39 6.03
CA TYR A 83 19.91 16.94 5.69
C TYR A 83 21.02 16.28 6.51
#